data_AF-A0A2R6LPZ6-F1
#
_entry.id   AF-A0A2R6LPZ6-F1
#
_cell.length_a   1.000
_cell.length_b   1.000
_cell.length_c   1.000
_cell.angle_alpha   90.00
_cell.angle_beta   90.00
_cell.angle_gamma   90.00
#
_symmetry.space_group_name_H-M   'P 1'
#
loop_
_entity.id
_entity.type
_entity.pdbx_description
1 polymer ?
#
loop_
_entity_poly.entity_id
_entity_poly.type
_entity_poly.pdbx_seq_one_letter_code
_entity_poly.pdbx_strand_id
1 'polypeptide(L)'
;MSDKSSSGEVLGVPYNFERPSFRRLLSSYWQPDEGMLVEKPFGIGYTLNLASWRSWVVLAVAGLMLYSDRGGDESVEDDDEPVEVVVED
;
A
#
# COMPACT_ATOMS: atom_id res chain seq x y z
N MET A 1 -25.29 -30.56 -9.06
CA MET A 1 -24.10 -29.79 -9.47
C MET A 1 -23.17 -29.81 -8.27
N SER A 2 -21.91 -30.20 -8.44
CA SER A 2 -20.96 -30.19 -7.31
C SER A 2 -20.68 -28.74 -6.96
N ASP A 3 -21.21 -28.27 -5.83
CA ASP A 3 -20.85 -27.01 -5.20
C ASP A 3 -19.33 -26.96 -5.04
N LYS A 4 -18.64 -26.25 -5.94
CA LYS A 4 -17.24 -25.88 -5.71
C LYS A 4 -17.26 -24.95 -4.50
N SER A 5 -16.45 -25.22 -3.47
CA SER A 5 -16.36 -24.28 -2.36
C SER A 5 -15.83 -22.95 -2.91
N SER A 6 -16.62 -21.89 -2.73
CA SER A 6 -16.27 -20.53 -3.17
C SER A 6 -15.14 -19.92 -2.33
N SER A 7 -14.69 -20.63 -1.29
CA SER A 7 -13.60 -20.24 -0.39
C SER A 7 -12.77 -21.46 0.00
N GLY A 8 -11.49 -21.24 0.35
CA GLY A 8 -10.57 -22.28 0.77
C GLY A 8 -9.11 -21.81 0.77
N GLU A 9 -8.19 -22.77 0.82
CA GLU A 9 -6.74 -22.51 0.76
C GLU A 9 -6.11 -23.39 -0.33
N VAL A 10 -5.23 -22.79 -1.13
CA VAL A 10 -4.41 -23.52 -2.11
C VAL A 10 -2.95 -23.24 -1.81
N LEU A 11 -2.18 -24.28 -1.44
CA LEU A 11 -0.74 -24.18 -1.18
C LEU A 11 -0.38 -23.13 -0.10
N GLY A 12 -1.21 -22.98 0.94
CA GLY A 12 -1.01 -21.96 1.97
C GLY A 12 -1.49 -20.57 1.59
N VAL A 13 -2.07 -20.37 0.40
CA VAL A 13 -2.63 -19.09 -0.04
C VAL A 13 -4.16 -19.13 0.06
N PRO A 14 -4.77 -18.25 0.87
CA PRO A 14 -6.22 -18.22 1.02
C PRO A 14 -6.88 -17.68 -0.25
N TYR A 15 -8.07 -18.18 -0.56
CA TYR A 15 -8.94 -17.63 -1.60
C TYR A 15 -10.38 -17.53 -1.11
N ASN A 16 -11.07 -16.47 -1.51
CA ASN A 16 -12.50 -16.27 -1.26
C ASN A 16 -13.15 -15.55 -2.45
N PHE A 17 -14.09 -16.20 -3.12
CA PHE A 17 -14.86 -15.67 -4.24
C PHE A 17 -16.35 -15.46 -3.89
N GLU A 18 -16.71 -15.52 -2.61
CA GLU A 18 -18.03 -15.16 -2.12
C GLU A 18 -18.26 -13.67 -2.34
N ARG A 19 -19.46 -13.28 -2.78
CA ARG A 19 -19.76 -11.87 -3.09
C ARG A 19 -19.58 -11.03 -1.81
N PRO A 20 -18.59 -10.12 -1.76
CA PRO A 20 -18.28 -9.40 -0.53
C PRO A 20 -19.28 -8.28 -0.30
N SER A 21 -19.53 -7.95 0.97
CA SER A 21 -20.20 -6.71 1.34
C SER A 21 -19.16 -5.61 1.60
N PHE A 22 -19.50 -4.36 1.32
CA PHE A 22 -18.61 -3.21 1.62
C PHE A 22 -18.19 -3.18 3.09
N ARG A 23 -19.09 -3.53 4.00
CA ARG A 23 -18.81 -3.64 5.44
C ARG A 23 -17.74 -4.69 5.72
N ARG A 24 -17.82 -5.87 5.07
CA ARG A 24 -16.84 -6.96 5.22
C ARG A 24 -15.48 -6.59 4.62
N LEU A 25 -15.47 -5.83 3.52
CA LEU A 25 -14.23 -5.28 2.97
C LEU A 25 -13.54 -4.36 3.98
N LEU A 26 -14.23 -3.34 4.49
CA LEU A 26 -13.64 -2.41 5.47
C LEU A 26 -13.19 -3.12 6.75
N SER A 27 -13.98 -4.07 7.27
CA SER A 27 -13.61 -4.80 8.47
C SER A 27 -12.35 -5.65 8.28
N SER A 28 -12.08 -6.16 7.07
CA SER A 28 -10.85 -6.91 6.79
C SER A 28 -9.58 -6.06 6.77
N TYR A 29 -9.71 -4.74 6.60
CA TYR A 29 -8.57 -3.83 6.72
C TYR A 29 -8.35 -3.38 8.16
N TRP A 30 -9.28 -3.64 9.09
CA TRP A 30 -9.21 -3.17 10.47
C TRP A 30 -9.51 -4.30 11.46
N GLN A 31 -8.50 -5.13 11.74
CA GLN A 31 -8.58 -6.30 12.61
C GLN A 31 -7.58 -6.16 13.78
N PRO A 32 -7.93 -5.48 14.88
CA PRO A 32 -6.97 -5.14 15.95
C PRO A 32 -6.34 -6.34 16.65
N ASP A 33 -7.01 -7.49 16.64
CA ASP A 33 -6.56 -8.72 17.29
C ASP A 33 -5.69 -9.60 16.36
N GLU A 34 -5.49 -9.20 15.10
CA GLU A 34 -4.74 -9.97 14.10
C GLU A 34 -3.40 -9.32 13.74
N GLY A 35 -2.57 -10.09 13.01
CA GLY A 35 -1.26 -9.65 12.55
C GLY A 35 -1.31 -8.57 11.46
N MET A 36 -0.15 -8.23 10.91
CA MET A 36 0.01 -7.23 9.84
C MET A 36 -0.59 -7.69 8.50
N LEU A 37 -0.45 -8.98 8.17
CA LEU A 37 -1.02 -9.59 6.97
C LEU A 37 -2.25 -10.40 7.37
N VAL A 38 -3.36 -10.10 6.72
CA VAL A 38 -4.66 -10.76 6.97
C VAL A 38 -5.22 -11.28 5.65
N GLU A 39 -6.09 -12.27 5.74
CA GLU A 39 -6.66 -12.88 4.54
C GLU A 39 -7.49 -11.87 3.75
N LYS A 40 -7.34 -11.88 2.44
CA LYS A 40 -8.10 -10.96 1.59
C LYS A 40 -9.58 -11.36 1.62
N PRO A 41 -10.51 -10.42 1.92
CA PRO A 41 -11.94 -10.73 2.05
C PRO A 41 -12.58 -11.19 0.73
N PHE A 42 -11.92 -10.91 -0.40
CA PHE A 42 -12.33 -11.30 -1.74
C PHE A 42 -11.13 -11.39 -2.69
N GLY A 43 -11.07 -12.44 -3.49
CA GLY A 43 -9.97 -12.78 -4.39
C GLY A 43 -9.02 -13.79 -3.77
N ILE A 44 -7.73 -13.68 -4.11
CA ILE A 44 -6.67 -14.62 -3.72
C ILE A 44 -5.61 -13.84 -2.94
N GLY A 45 -5.13 -14.42 -1.84
CA GLY A 45 -3.96 -13.97 -1.09
C GLY A 45 -4.29 -13.12 0.14
N TYR A 46 -3.32 -12.30 0.53
CA TYR A 46 -3.35 -11.51 1.75
C TYR A 46 -3.53 -10.02 1.45
N THR A 47 -3.99 -9.29 2.46
CA THR A 47 -4.08 -7.85 2.49
C THR A 47 -3.40 -7.29 3.75
N LEU A 48 -3.25 -5.97 3.80
CA LEU A 48 -2.60 -5.27 4.90
C LEU A 48 -3.64 -4.84 5.95
N ASN A 49 -3.40 -5.18 7.21
CA ASN A 49 -4.25 -4.80 8.34
C ASN A 49 -3.82 -3.45 8.93
N LEU A 50 -4.61 -2.41 8.71
CA LEU A 50 -4.36 -1.06 9.20
C LEU A 50 -4.53 -0.89 10.70
N ALA A 51 -5.15 -1.86 11.39
CA ALA A 51 -5.19 -1.85 12.86
C ALA A 51 -3.83 -2.23 13.47
N SER A 52 -2.93 -2.86 12.71
CA SER A 52 -1.58 -3.20 13.16
C SER A 52 -0.63 -2.01 13.02
N TRP A 53 0.05 -1.62 14.10
CA TRP A 53 1.06 -0.56 14.08
C TRP A 53 2.21 -0.83 13.08
N ARG A 54 2.52 -2.11 12.83
CA ARG A 54 3.56 -2.52 11.86
C ARG A 54 3.18 -2.14 10.43
N SER A 55 1.89 -2.17 10.09
CA SER A 55 1.39 -1.75 8.79
C SER A 55 1.69 -0.27 8.53
N TRP A 56 1.55 0.57 9.55
CA TRP A 56 1.87 1.99 9.44
C TRP A 56 3.36 2.24 9.24
N VAL A 57 4.24 1.45 9.88
CA VAL A 57 5.68 1.51 9.62
C VAL A 57 5.98 1.15 8.16
N VAL A 58 5.39 0.07 7.63
CA VAL A 58 5.57 -0.32 6.23
C VAL A 58 5.07 0.76 5.28
N LEU A 59 3.90 1.34 5.54
CA LEU A 59 3.35 2.44 4.75
C LEU A 59 4.22 3.69 4.80
N ALA A 60 4.78 4.03 5.98
CA ALA A 60 5.69 5.16 6.13
C ALA A 60 7.00 4.95 5.35
N VAL A 61 7.58 3.76 5.42
CA VAL A 61 8.79 3.40 4.65
C VAL A 61 8.52 3.45 3.15
N ALA A 62 7.42 2.84 2.69
CA ALA A 62 7.04 2.88 1.28
C ALA A 62 6.75 4.31 0.81
N GLY A 63 6.10 5.13 1.66
CA GLY A 63 5.85 6.54 1.40
C GLY A 63 7.12 7.38 1.31
N LEU A 64 8.10 7.13 2.19
CA LEU A 64 9.41 7.78 2.14
C LEU A 64 10.16 7.40 0.87
N MET A 65 10.17 6.11 0.49
CA MET A 65 10.78 5.68 -0.78
C MET A 65 10.11 6.36 -1.97
N LEU A 66 8.77 6.46 -1.98
CA LEU A 66 8.03 7.14 -3.04
C LEU A 66 8.29 8.65 -3.06
N TYR A 67 8.47 9.27 -1.90
CA TYR A 67 8.84 10.68 -1.81
C TYR A 67 10.27 10.91 -2.30
N SER A 68 11.24 10.07 -1.92
CA SER A 68 12.62 10.14 -2.42
C SER A 68 12.71 9.94 -3.93
N ASP A 69 11.92 9.03 -4.51
CA ASP A 69 11.84 8.83 -5.96
C ASP A 69 11.34 10.09 -6.70
N ARG A 70 10.45 10.85 -6.06
CA ARG A 70 9.94 12.13 -6.59
C ARG A 70 10.88 13.31 -6.30
N GLY A 71 11.53 13.32 -5.14
CA GLY A 71 12.43 14.37 -4.65
C GLY A 71 13.85 14.29 -5.21
N GLY A 72 14.18 13.21 -5.93
CA GLY A 72 15.41 13.12 -6.72
C GLY A 72 15.51 14.16 -7.86
N ASP A 73 14.45 14.94 -8.10
CA ASP A 73 14.42 16.05 -9.05
C ASP A 73 14.58 17.44 -8.39
N GLU A 74 14.43 17.55 -7.06
CA GLU A 74 14.34 18.84 -6.34
C GLU A 74 15.37 19.00 -5.20
N SER A 75 16.46 18.22 -5.22
CA SER A 75 17.60 18.39 -4.30
C SER A 75 18.76 19.15 -4.96
N VAL A 76 18.52 20.42 -5.28
CA VAL A 76 19.57 21.47 -5.37
C VAL A 76 18.97 22.78 -4.83
N GLU A 77 18.90 22.92 -3.51
CA GLU A 77 19.00 24.24 -2.89
C GLU A 77 20.48 24.46 -2.59
N ASP A 78 21.20 25.11 -3.51
CA ASP A 78 22.34 26.00 -3.22
C ASP A 78 22.72 26.71 -4.54
N ASP A 79 22.79 28.06 -4.49
CA ASP A 79 23.21 29.00 -5.53
C ASP A 79 22.17 29.54 -6.56
N ASP A 80 21.02 30.04 -6.09
CA ASP A 80 20.23 31.06 -6.83
C ASP A 80 20.91 32.45 -6.78
N GLU A 81 22.15 32.55 -7.26
CA GLU A 81 22.77 33.85 -7.53
C GLU A 81 22.29 34.35 -8.91
N PRO A 82 21.51 35.44 -9.00
CA PRO A 82 20.94 35.89 -10.26
C PRO A 82 22.05 36.32 -11.21
N VAL A 83 22.26 35.54 -12.27
CA VAL A 83 23.30 35.79 -13.27
C VAL A 83 22.97 37.08 -14.04
N GLU A 84 23.72 38.16 -13.78
CA GLU A 84 23.61 39.41 -14.54
C GLU A 84 24.12 39.20 -15.98
N VAL A 85 23.21 39.21 -16.94
CA VAL A 85 23.52 39.10 -18.36
C VAL A 85 23.98 40.47 -18.86
N VAL A 86 25.29 40.63 -19.06
CA VAL A 86 25.85 41.78 -19.78
C VAL A 86 25.59 41.57 -21.28
N VAL A 87 24.75 42.42 -21.86
CA VAL A 87 24.55 42.48 -23.31
C VAL A 87 25.53 43.51 -23.86
N GLU A 88 26.47 43.10 -24.71
CA GLU A 88 27.32 44.04 -25.46
C GLU A 88 26.53 44.61 -26.65
N ASP A 89 26.48 45.94 -26.76
CA ASP A 89 25.77 46.73 -27.79
C ASP A 89 26.39 46.62 -29.20
#